data_AF-A0A6P4ZQW8-F1
#
_entry.id   AF-A0A6P4ZQW8-F1
#
_cell.length_a   1.000
_cell.length_b   1.000
_cell.length_c   1.000
_cell.angle_alpha   90.00
_cell.angle_beta   90.00
_cell.angle_gamma   90.00
#
_symmetry.space_group_name_H-M   'P 1'
#
loop_
_entity.id
_entity.type
_entity.pdbx_description
1 polymer ?
#
loop_
_entity_poly.entity_id
_entity_poly.type
_entity_poly.pdbx_seq_one_letter_code
_entity_poly.pdbx_strand_id
1 'polypeptide(L)'
;MTQALPEFLKTVTIPQDQLEFGKEITVTHTEVVPVSADVYWSGFDDYFHLQENVGMHKNMTTVKGDGGVGTVIEFDFLGGKTQEELVQKDEDTKTWAIAMLGSNPLFTTYLATVKVDHDSSETAKVTMSITGIVALQDFDKRRAHIAFTKYMLRNRINEVLGLIADKDGNVLKFEIDVDCPMNKLWDAVNDWAGYAWVMNATGVEVVADQPNYDLRRKVFFGPGFVEERLVLATPNSLEYEFGRDDHMGVLHHRGKVEVQKISDKKTKVNYTATFLPQPGKDPKPGIKANMDTRLGWIQETFAE
;
A
#
# COMPACT_ATOMS: atom_id res chain seq x y z
N MET A 1 3.06 -7.16 -14.11
CA MET A 1 2.53 -7.61 -12.81
C MET A 1 3.38 -8.79 -12.38
N THR A 2 3.79 -8.85 -11.11
CA THR A 2 4.34 -10.08 -10.53
C THR A 2 3.29 -11.17 -10.76
N GLN A 3 3.68 -12.39 -11.16
CA GLN A 3 2.70 -13.48 -11.23
C GLN A 3 2.18 -13.83 -9.82
N ALA A 4 2.92 -13.47 -8.78
CA ALA A 4 2.65 -13.86 -7.39
C ALA A 4 1.33 -13.29 -6.83
N LEU A 5 1.03 -12.00 -7.03
CA LEU A 5 -0.20 -11.41 -6.46
C LEU A 5 -1.47 -11.98 -7.12
N PRO A 6 -1.61 -12.03 -8.45
CA PRO A 6 -2.77 -12.66 -9.08
C PRO A 6 -2.98 -14.12 -8.67
N GLU A 7 -1.92 -14.92 -8.51
CA GLU A 7 -2.04 -16.31 -8.03
C GLU A 7 -2.45 -16.37 -6.56
N PHE A 8 -1.88 -15.53 -5.69
CA PHE A 8 -2.30 -15.45 -4.29
C PHE A 8 -3.78 -15.07 -4.15
N LEU A 9 -4.25 -14.10 -4.93
CA LEU A 9 -5.65 -13.69 -4.88
C LEU A 9 -6.59 -14.85 -5.22
N LYS A 10 -6.18 -15.85 -6.01
CA LYS A 10 -6.97 -17.08 -6.27
C LYS A 10 -7.13 -17.99 -5.04
N THR A 11 -6.27 -17.87 -4.03
CA THR A 11 -6.37 -18.66 -2.79
C THR A 11 -7.29 -18.04 -1.75
N VAL A 12 -7.62 -16.74 -1.88
CA VAL A 12 -8.49 -16.03 -0.94
C VAL A 12 -9.91 -16.60 -0.96
N THR A 13 -10.38 -17.11 0.17
CA THR A 13 -11.74 -17.65 0.30
C THR A 13 -12.76 -16.52 0.39
N ILE A 14 -13.75 -16.53 -0.52
CA ILE A 14 -14.89 -15.62 -0.51
C ILE A 14 -16.15 -16.41 -0.18
N PRO A 15 -16.94 -16.01 0.84
CA PRO A 15 -18.22 -16.65 1.15
C PRO A 15 -19.15 -16.66 -0.07
N GLN A 16 -19.86 -17.77 -0.29
CA GLN A 16 -20.66 -17.98 -1.50
C GLN A 16 -21.79 -16.95 -1.65
N ASP A 17 -22.38 -16.52 -0.54
CA ASP A 17 -23.42 -15.49 -0.49
C ASP A 17 -22.88 -14.12 -0.95
N GLN A 18 -21.61 -13.82 -0.71
CA GLN A 18 -20.97 -12.58 -1.18
C GLN A 18 -20.70 -12.57 -2.70
N LEU A 19 -20.82 -13.72 -3.37
CA LEU A 19 -20.60 -13.85 -4.80
C LEU A 19 -21.88 -13.63 -5.63
N GLU A 20 -23.05 -13.53 -4.99
CA GLU A 20 -24.34 -13.32 -5.66
C GLU A 20 -24.43 -11.92 -6.33
N PHE A 21 -25.04 -11.83 -7.52
CA PHE A 21 -25.21 -10.57 -8.26
C PHE A 21 -26.24 -9.63 -7.64
N GLY A 22 -25.85 -8.36 -7.53
CA GLY A 22 -26.63 -7.34 -6.85
C GLY A 22 -26.58 -7.43 -5.33
N LYS A 23 -25.84 -8.39 -4.75
CA LYS A 23 -25.73 -8.52 -3.31
C LYS A 23 -24.88 -7.39 -2.72
N GLU A 24 -25.41 -6.74 -1.70
CA GLU A 24 -24.61 -5.86 -0.86
C GLU A 24 -23.71 -6.70 0.04
N ILE A 25 -22.42 -6.39 0.00
CA ILE A 25 -21.39 -7.04 0.81
C ILE A 25 -20.74 -6.01 1.73
N THR A 26 -20.21 -6.49 2.85
CA THR A 26 -19.28 -5.72 3.67
C THR A 26 -18.00 -6.53 3.82
N VAL A 27 -16.88 -5.93 3.48
CA VAL A 27 -15.54 -6.47 3.74
C VAL A 27 -14.83 -5.58 4.74
N THR A 28 -14.19 -6.18 5.74
CA THR A 28 -13.60 -5.47 6.87
C THR A 28 -12.21 -6.02 7.15
N HIS A 29 -11.29 -5.14 7.54
CA HIS A 29 -10.00 -5.48 8.12
C HIS A 29 -9.77 -4.62 9.36
N THR A 30 -9.17 -5.21 10.38
CA THR A 30 -8.80 -4.51 11.61
C THR A 30 -7.39 -4.90 11.98
N GLU A 31 -6.53 -3.90 12.24
CA GLU A 31 -5.18 -4.14 12.73
C GLU A 31 -4.79 -3.14 13.82
N VAL A 32 -3.80 -3.53 14.61
CA VAL A 32 -3.14 -2.63 15.56
C VAL A 32 -1.96 -1.97 14.84
N VAL A 33 -1.96 -0.64 14.79
CA VAL A 33 -0.91 0.16 14.16
C VAL A 33 0.01 0.78 15.23
N PRO A 34 1.29 1.02 14.91
CA PRO A 34 2.29 1.39 15.91
C PRO A 34 2.35 2.91 16.17
N VAL A 35 1.19 3.54 16.28
CA VAL A 35 1.04 4.96 16.65
C VAL A 35 -0.20 5.11 17.51
N SER A 36 -0.28 6.14 18.37
CA SER A 36 -1.48 6.39 19.17
C SER A 36 -2.69 6.72 18.29
N ALA A 37 -3.90 6.56 18.83
CA ALA A 37 -5.15 6.86 18.11
C ALA A 37 -5.20 8.30 17.61
N ASP A 38 -4.73 9.26 18.40
CA ASP A 38 -4.69 10.67 18.01
C ASP A 38 -3.68 10.94 16.89
N VAL A 39 -2.50 10.30 16.93
CA VAL A 39 -1.51 10.40 15.86
C VAL A 39 -2.06 9.81 14.57
N TYR A 40 -2.67 8.61 14.63
CA TYR A 40 -3.29 8.01 13.44
C TYR A 40 -4.41 8.88 12.88
N TRP A 41 -5.28 9.41 13.74
CA TRP A 41 -6.40 10.25 13.35
C TRP A 41 -5.97 11.56 12.69
N SER A 42 -4.79 12.10 13.06
CA SER A 42 -4.23 13.29 12.40
C SER A 42 -3.94 13.11 10.90
N GLY A 43 -3.88 11.87 10.41
CA GLY A 43 -3.81 11.57 8.98
C GLY A 43 -5.07 11.99 8.20
N PHE A 44 -6.18 12.25 8.90
CA PHE A 44 -7.45 12.71 8.34
C PHE A 44 -7.67 14.23 8.46
N ASP A 45 -6.66 14.98 8.94
CA ASP A 45 -6.73 16.43 9.10
C ASP A 45 -6.86 17.16 7.76
N ASP A 46 -6.07 16.72 6.76
CA ASP A 46 -6.08 17.26 5.41
C ASP A 46 -6.75 16.27 4.45
N TYR A 47 -8.02 16.51 4.17
CA TYR A 47 -8.82 15.66 3.29
C TYR A 47 -8.24 15.58 1.87
N PHE A 48 -7.80 16.69 1.28
CA PHE A 48 -7.32 16.66 -0.11
C PHE A 48 -6.00 15.91 -0.21
N HIS A 49 -5.08 16.14 0.73
CA HIS A 49 -3.83 15.38 0.77
C HIS A 49 -4.06 13.89 1.03
N LEU A 50 -5.01 13.54 1.91
CA LEU A 50 -5.44 12.16 2.13
C LEU A 50 -5.94 11.53 0.83
N GLN A 51 -6.84 12.20 0.11
CA GLN A 51 -7.43 11.68 -1.12
C GLN A 51 -6.41 11.57 -2.26
N GLU A 52 -5.45 12.49 -2.39
CA GLU A 52 -4.41 12.39 -3.42
C GLU A 52 -3.50 11.16 -3.26
N ASN A 53 -3.30 10.71 -2.02
CA ASN A 53 -2.30 9.69 -1.70
C ASN A 53 -2.88 8.34 -1.29
N VAL A 54 -4.13 8.29 -0.83
CA VAL A 54 -4.85 7.05 -0.48
C VAL A 54 -5.87 6.75 -1.56
N GLY A 55 -5.95 5.50 -2.02
CA GLY A 55 -7.06 5.11 -2.91
C GLY A 55 -6.82 5.25 -4.42
N MET A 56 -5.69 5.81 -4.85
CA MET A 56 -5.33 6.03 -6.28
C MET A 56 -6.21 7.06 -7.01
N HIS A 57 -6.55 8.19 -6.39
CA HIS A 57 -7.31 9.27 -7.01
C HIS A 57 -6.48 10.09 -8.01
N LYS A 58 -6.19 9.48 -9.16
CA LYS A 58 -5.44 10.13 -10.23
C LYS A 58 -6.24 11.30 -10.83
N ASN A 59 -5.57 12.42 -11.09
CA ASN A 59 -6.18 13.62 -11.69
C ASN A 59 -7.41 14.11 -10.91
N MET A 60 -7.34 14.02 -9.57
CA MET A 60 -8.39 14.49 -8.68
C MET A 60 -8.65 15.99 -8.86
N THR A 61 -9.93 16.37 -8.82
CA THR A 61 -10.39 17.75 -8.81
C THR A 61 -11.53 17.91 -7.81
N THR A 62 -11.66 19.09 -7.20
CA THR A 62 -12.75 19.39 -6.28
C THR A 62 -13.98 19.87 -7.04
N VAL A 63 -15.12 19.20 -6.85
CA VAL A 63 -16.42 19.59 -7.42
C VAL A 63 -17.13 20.59 -6.51
N LYS A 64 -17.14 20.32 -5.20
CA LYS A 64 -17.66 21.22 -4.16
C LYS A 64 -17.00 20.95 -2.80
N GLY A 65 -17.08 21.93 -1.89
CA GLY A 65 -16.58 21.83 -0.53
C GLY A 65 -15.11 22.23 -0.37
N ASP A 66 -14.63 22.20 0.87
CA ASP A 66 -13.35 22.72 1.33
C ASP A 66 -12.51 21.68 2.11
N GLY A 67 -12.94 20.43 2.10
CA GLY A 67 -12.33 19.33 2.86
C GLY A 67 -13.14 18.88 4.09
N GLY A 68 -14.22 19.58 4.43
CA GLY A 68 -15.20 19.15 5.43
C GLY A 68 -16.24 18.15 4.91
N VAL A 69 -17.11 17.67 5.80
CA VAL A 69 -18.27 16.81 5.43
C VAL A 69 -19.13 17.50 4.38
N GLY A 70 -19.48 16.79 3.32
CA GLY A 70 -20.17 17.28 2.13
C GLY A 70 -19.24 17.73 0.98
N THR A 71 -17.91 17.67 1.18
CA THR A 71 -16.93 17.86 0.10
C THR A 71 -17.02 16.73 -0.89
N VAL A 72 -17.02 17.08 -2.19
CA VAL A 72 -17.05 16.14 -3.30
C VAL A 72 -15.85 16.34 -4.20
N ILE A 73 -15.17 15.25 -4.50
CA ILE A 73 -14.08 15.18 -5.46
C ILE A 73 -14.50 14.36 -6.68
N GLU A 74 -13.84 14.63 -7.80
CA GLU A 74 -13.92 13.83 -9.02
C GLU A 74 -12.51 13.41 -9.45
N PHE A 75 -12.33 12.14 -9.81
CA PHE A 75 -11.04 11.59 -10.24
C PHE A 75 -11.19 10.59 -11.38
N ASP A 76 -10.07 10.28 -12.05
CA ASP A 76 -10.02 9.26 -13.09
C ASP A 76 -10.01 7.86 -12.47
N PHE A 77 -10.95 7.02 -12.88
CA PHE A 77 -11.04 5.63 -12.43
C PHE A 77 -11.45 4.70 -13.57
N LEU A 78 -10.61 3.70 -13.87
CA LEU A 78 -10.85 2.68 -14.89
C LEU A 78 -11.35 3.21 -16.26
N GLY A 79 -10.79 4.34 -16.70
CA GLY A 79 -11.13 4.95 -18.00
C GLY A 79 -12.38 5.83 -18.00
N GLY A 80 -12.97 6.09 -16.83
CA GLY A 80 -14.05 7.04 -16.64
C GLY A 80 -13.76 8.03 -15.51
N LYS A 81 -14.77 8.83 -15.17
CA LYS A 81 -14.78 9.72 -13.99
C LYS A 81 -15.63 9.10 -12.89
N THR A 82 -15.12 9.16 -11.66
CA THR A 82 -15.85 8.76 -10.45
C THR A 82 -15.90 9.97 -9.52
N GLN A 83 -17.03 10.14 -8.82
CA GLN A 83 -17.18 11.13 -7.78
C GLN A 83 -17.31 10.46 -6.42
N GLU A 84 -16.70 11.06 -5.39
CA GLU A 84 -16.82 10.63 -4.00
C GLU A 84 -17.15 11.83 -3.11
N GLU A 85 -18.01 11.61 -2.11
CA GLU A 85 -18.39 12.58 -1.10
C GLU A 85 -17.85 12.16 0.27
N LEU A 86 -17.23 13.09 1.00
CA LEU A 86 -16.96 12.93 2.42
C LEU A 86 -18.28 13.00 3.19
N VAL A 87 -18.81 11.85 3.61
CA VAL A 87 -20.13 11.77 4.27
C VAL A 87 -20.04 11.78 5.79
N GLN A 88 -18.87 11.48 6.36
CA GLN A 88 -18.66 11.51 7.81
C GLN A 88 -17.21 11.86 8.16
N LYS A 89 -17.04 12.74 9.14
CA LYS A 89 -15.81 12.95 9.92
C LYS A 89 -16.25 13.33 11.34
N ASP A 90 -16.15 12.37 12.25
CA ASP A 90 -16.60 12.49 13.64
C ASP A 90 -15.40 12.40 14.58
N GLU A 91 -15.11 13.49 15.28
CA GLU A 91 -13.97 13.63 16.19
C GLU A 91 -14.13 12.84 17.50
N ASP A 92 -15.38 12.66 17.96
CA ASP A 92 -15.69 11.97 19.22
C ASP A 92 -15.53 10.46 19.07
N THR A 93 -16.00 9.92 17.94
CA THR A 93 -15.92 8.48 17.65
C THR A 93 -14.73 8.10 16.78
N LYS A 94 -13.97 9.10 16.27
CA LYS A 94 -12.89 8.95 15.29
C LYS A 94 -13.30 8.06 14.11
N THR A 95 -14.46 8.41 13.55
CA THR A 95 -15.05 7.73 12.40
C THR A 95 -15.01 8.64 11.20
N TRP A 96 -14.43 8.15 10.10
CA TRP A 96 -14.35 8.84 8.82
C TRP A 96 -14.98 7.97 7.74
N ALA A 97 -15.77 8.54 6.84
CA ALA A 97 -16.37 7.78 5.75
C ALA A 97 -16.55 8.58 4.46
N ILE A 98 -16.29 7.92 3.33
CA ILE A 98 -16.53 8.42 1.97
C ILE A 98 -17.51 7.52 1.23
N ALA A 99 -18.42 8.13 0.50
CA ALA A 99 -19.37 7.42 -0.35
C ALA A 99 -19.14 7.80 -1.80
N MET A 100 -19.22 6.82 -2.70
CA MET A 100 -19.24 7.10 -4.13
C MET A 100 -20.60 7.69 -4.53
N LEU A 101 -20.58 8.72 -5.37
CA LEU A 101 -21.77 9.27 -5.99
C LEU A 101 -22.03 8.58 -7.33
N GLY A 102 -23.14 7.86 -7.42
CA GLY A 102 -23.49 7.07 -8.60
C GLY A 102 -22.78 5.72 -8.65
N SER A 103 -22.74 5.11 -9.83
CA SER A 103 -22.08 3.81 -10.07
C SER A 103 -20.81 3.98 -10.89
N ASN A 104 -19.84 3.09 -10.71
CA ASN A 104 -18.64 2.97 -11.53
C ASN A 104 -18.48 1.52 -12.06
N PRO A 105 -17.43 1.21 -12.85
CA PRO A 105 -17.25 -0.14 -13.41
C PRO A 105 -17.10 -1.28 -12.39
N LEU A 106 -16.76 -1.00 -11.13
CA LEU A 106 -16.57 -2.00 -10.07
C LEU A 106 -17.72 -2.05 -9.07
N PHE A 107 -18.39 -0.92 -8.81
CA PHE A 107 -19.40 -0.78 -7.77
C PHE A 107 -20.65 -0.07 -8.28
N THR A 108 -21.83 -0.57 -7.90
CA THR A 108 -23.10 0.13 -8.05
C THR A 108 -23.34 1.08 -6.88
N THR A 109 -22.91 0.68 -5.68
CA THR A 109 -22.89 1.48 -4.46
C THR A 109 -21.57 1.22 -3.75
N TYR A 110 -21.04 2.22 -3.04
CA TYR A 110 -19.77 2.11 -2.32
C TYR A 110 -19.73 3.10 -1.15
N LEU A 111 -19.38 2.58 0.03
CA LEU A 111 -19.09 3.32 1.24
C LEU A 111 -17.81 2.74 1.85
N ALA A 112 -16.75 3.54 1.93
CA ALA A 112 -15.57 3.19 2.72
C ALA A 112 -15.62 3.91 4.05
N THR A 113 -15.42 3.16 5.13
CA THR A 113 -15.41 3.66 6.51
C THR A 113 -14.09 3.30 7.16
N VAL A 114 -13.48 4.26 7.85
CA VAL A 114 -12.37 4.06 8.76
C VAL A 114 -12.82 4.43 10.16
N LYS A 115 -12.54 3.57 11.12
CA LYS A 115 -12.74 3.82 12.55
C LYS A 115 -11.43 3.60 13.31
N VAL A 116 -11.08 4.55 14.17
CA VAL A 116 -9.86 4.52 14.96
C VAL A 116 -10.21 4.40 16.44
N ASP A 117 -9.94 3.24 17.02
CA ASP A 117 -10.13 2.97 18.45
C ASP A 117 -8.79 3.07 19.19
N HIS A 118 -8.84 3.53 20.45
CA HIS A 118 -7.68 3.47 21.34
C HIS A 118 -7.34 2.01 21.68
N ASP A 119 -6.07 1.62 21.49
CA ASP A 119 -5.54 0.31 21.90
C ASP A 119 -4.61 0.47 23.11
N SER A 120 -3.61 1.35 23.00
CA SER A 120 -2.73 1.76 24.10
C SER A 120 -2.30 3.22 23.96
N SER A 121 -1.44 3.71 24.85
CA SER A 121 -0.84 5.04 24.71
C SER A 121 0.07 5.17 23.48
N GLU A 122 0.56 4.07 22.92
CA GLU A 122 1.51 4.03 21.80
C GLU A 122 0.93 3.37 20.54
N THR A 123 -0.26 2.78 20.62
CA THR A 123 -0.88 2.01 19.53
C THR A 123 -2.35 2.34 19.37
N ALA A 124 -2.85 2.17 18.15
CA ALA A 124 -4.25 2.36 17.80
C ALA A 124 -4.78 1.10 17.13
N LYS A 125 -6.06 0.81 17.35
CA LYS A 125 -6.78 -0.25 16.64
C LYS A 125 -7.59 0.39 15.53
N VAL A 126 -7.18 0.17 14.29
CA VAL A 126 -7.82 0.77 13.12
C VAL A 126 -8.64 -0.28 12.41
N THR A 127 -9.91 0.05 12.14
CA THR A 127 -10.81 -0.78 11.35
C THR A 127 -11.17 -0.06 10.07
N MET A 128 -10.92 -0.69 8.93
CA MET A 128 -11.43 -0.24 7.64
C MET A 128 -12.45 -1.22 7.12
N SER A 129 -13.57 -0.71 6.63
CA SER A 129 -14.59 -1.49 5.94
C SER A 129 -15.01 -0.85 4.63
N ILE A 130 -15.35 -1.69 3.67
CA ILE A 130 -16.04 -1.28 2.45
C ILE A 130 -17.38 -2.00 2.41
N THR A 131 -18.46 -1.23 2.33
CA THR A 131 -19.83 -1.71 2.15
C THR A 131 -20.34 -1.26 0.79
N GLY A 132 -20.92 -2.18 0.01
CA GLY A 132 -21.46 -1.83 -1.29
C GLY A 132 -21.86 -3.03 -2.15
N ILE A 133 -22.36 -2.74 -3.35
CA ILE A 133 -22.77 -3.73 -4.34
C ILE A 133 -21.75 -3.75 -5.47
N VAL A 134 -21.13 -4.91 -5.72
CA VAL A 134 -20.18 -5.10 -6.82
C VAL A 134 -20.93 -5.12 -8.16
N ALA A 135 -20.53 -4.26 -9.11
CA ALA A 135 -21.18 -4.10 -10.41
C ALA A 135 -20.83 -5.22 -11.43
N LEU A 136 -19.81 -6.03 -11.14
CA LEU A 136 -19.30 -7.07 -12.04
C LEU A 136 -20.25 -8.27 -12.10
N GLN A 137 -20.95 -8.44 -13.22
CA GLN A 137 -21.85 -9.59 -13.46
C GLN A 137 -21.10 -10.91 -13.56
N ASP A 138 -19.94 -10.91 -14.22
CA ASP A 138 -19.09 -12.10 -14.37
C ASP A 138 -18.61 -12.61 -13.01
N PHE A 139 -18.80 -13.92 -12.77
CA PHE A 139 -18.50 -14.54 -11.49
C PHE A 139 -17.01 -14.46 -11.14
N ASP A 140 -16.13 -14.82 -12.08
CA ASP A 140 -14.69 -14.89 -11.84
C ASP A 140 -14.10 -13.49 -11.62
N LYS A 141 -14.50 -12.51 -12.43
CA LYS A 141 -14.07 -11.11 -12.27
C LYS A 141 -14.51 -10.53 -10.93
N ARG A 142 -15.75 -10.80 -10.53
CA ARG A 142 -16.27 -10.35 -9.23
C ARG A 142 -15.55 -11.02 -8.07
N ARG A 143 -15.35 -12.33 -8.11
CA ARG A 143 -14.61 -13.07 -7.09
C ARG A 143 -13.18 -12.54 -6.95
N ALA A 144 -12.50 -12.29 -8.09
CA ALA A 144 -11.19 -11.66 -8.10
C ALA A 144 -11.20 -10.24 -7.53
N HIS A 145 -12.21 -9.44 -7.86
CA HIS A 145 -12.36 -8.09 -7.33
C HIS A 145 -12.59 -8.08 -5.81
N ILE A 146 -13.49 -8.92 -5.27
CA ILE A 146 -13.73 -8.99 -3.82
C ILE A 146 -12.46 -9.46 -3.09
N ALA A 147 -11.73 -10.44 -3.64
CA ALA A 147 -10.45 -10.87 -3.09
C ALA A 147 -9.42 -9.74 -3.06
N PHE A 148 -9.32 -8.98 -4.16
CA PHE A 148 -8.45 -7.80 -4.23
C PHE A 148 -8.88 -6.70 -3.24
N THR A 149 -10.17 -6.43 -3.10
CA THR A 149 -10.68 -5.46 -2.14
C THR A 149 -10.30 -5.86 -0.71
N LYS A 150 -10.46 -7.14 -0.33
CA LYS A 150 -10.02 -7.67 0.96
C LYS A 150 -8.52 -7.48 1.21
N TYR A 151 -7.70 -7.80 0.22
CA TYR A 151 -6.24 -7.60 0.24
C TYR A 151 -5.87 -6.12 0.46
N MET A 152 -6.57 -5.21 -0.21
CA MET A 152 -6.25 -3.78 -0.18
C MET A 152 -6.66 -3.05 1.09
N LEU A 153 -7.60 -3.57 1.90
CA LEU A 153 -8.05 -2.87 3.12
C LEU A 153 -6.89 -2.56 4.07
N ARG A 154 -6.00 -3.54 4.27
CA ARG A 154 -4.81 -3.35 5.10
C ARG A 154 -3.82 -2.37 4.48
N ASN A 155 -3.66 -2.38 3.16
CA ASN A 155 -2.84 -1.38 2.48
C ASN A 155 -3.38 0.03 2.71
N ARG A 156 -4.70 0.25 2.62
CA ARG A 156 -5.31 1.56 2.85
C ARG A 156 -5.07 2.07 4.27
N ILE A 157 -5.11 1.20 5.27
CA ILE A 157 -4.73 1.55 6.65
C ILE A 157 -3.26 2.02 6.71
N ASN A 158 -2.36 1.31 6.04
CA ASN A 158 -0.93 1.62 6.04
C ASN A 158 -0.54 2.80 5.13
N GLU A 159 -1.34 3.16 4.13
CA GLU A 159 -1.15 4.39 3.35
C GLU A 159 -1.34 5.63 4.24
N VAL A 160 -2.28 5.61 5.18
CA VAL A 160 -2.44 6.68 6.18
C VAL A 160 -1.20 6.79 7.08
N LEU A 161 -0.59 5.66 7.49
CA LEU A 161 0.69 5.68 8.20
C LEU A 161 1.81 6.32 7.36
N GLY A 162 1.81 6.02 6.05
CA GLY A 162 2.74 6.64 5.10
C GLY A 162 2.57 8.15 5.01
N LEU A 163 1.34 8.66 5.04
CA LEU A 163 1.06 10.10 5.07
C LEU A 163 1.52 10.78 6.35
N ILE A 164 1.29 10.13 7.50
CA ILE A 164 1.79 10.62 8.80
C ILE A 164 3.32 10.70 8.76
N ALA A 165 3.98 9.65 8.25
CA ALA A 165 5.42 9.65 8.07
C ALA A 165 5.92 10.76 7.13
N ASP A 166 5.24 11.02 6.01
CA ASP A 166 5.60 12.08 5.06
C ASP A 166 5.44 13.48 5.66
N LYS A 167 4.35 13.72 6.40
CA LYS A 167 4.12 14.97 7.14
C LYS A 167 5.25 15.28 8.13
N ASP A 168 5.80 14.23 8.77
CA ASP A 168 6.94 14.34 9.68
C ASP A 168 8.31 14.32 8.97
N GLY A 169 8.32 14.32 7.64
CA GLY A 169 9.53 14.29 6.81
C GLY A 169 10.30 12.97 6.92
N ASN A 170 9.65 11.87 7.29
CA ASN A 170 10.22 10.53 7.40
C ASN A 170 10.14 9.76 6.08
N VAL A 171 10.57 10.44 5.02
CA VAL A 171 10.66 9.92 3.66
C VAL A 171 12.04 10.21 3.10
N LEU A 172 12.66 9.20 2.51
CA LEU A 172 13.93 9.32 1.79
C LEU A 172 13.73 8.85 0.35
N LYS A 173 14.20 9.67 -0.59
CA LYS A 173 14.13 9.38 -2.02
C LYS A 173 15.54 9.20 -2.56
N PHE A 174 15.72 8.14 -3.34
CA PHE A 174 17.00 7.78 -3.95
C PHE A 174 16.79 7.54 -5.45
N GLU A 175 17.78 7.93 -6.24
CA GLU A 175 17.77 7.75 -7.68
C GLU A 175 19.13 7.21 -8.10
N ILE A 176 19.13 6.17 -8.94
CA ILE A 176 20.33 5.69 -9.63
C ILE A 176 20.03 5.39 -11.09
N ASP A 177 21.07 5.50 -11.90
CA ASP A 177 21.10 4.97 -13.26
C ASP A 177 21.88 3.66 -13.25
N VAL A 178 21.33 2.64 -13.91
CA VAL A 178 21.94 1.31 -14.07
C VAL A 178 22.14 1.06 -15.56
N ASP A 179 23.36 0.69 -15.95
CA ASP A 179 23.74 0.40 -17.34
C ASP A 179 23.27 -1.01 -17.72
N CYS A 180 21.96 -1.20 -17.78
CA CYS A 180 21.35 -2.44 -18.28
C CYS A 180 19.98 -2.18 -18.94
N PRO A 181 19.48 -3.11 -19.76
CA PRO A 181 18.11 -3.09 -20.26
C PRO A 181 17.08 -3.14 -19.13
N MET A 182 16.00 -2.35 -19.24
CA MET A 182 14.96 -2.23 -18.19
C MET A 182 14.34 -3.56 -17.81
N ASN A 183 14.13 -4.45 -18.77
CA ASN A 183 13.55 -5.77 -18.51
C ASN A 183 14.45 -6.63 -17.62
N LYS A 184 15.78 -6.61 -17.79
CA LYS A 184 16.71 -7.36 -16.93
C LYS A 184 16.53 -6.98 -15.47
N LEU A 185 16.51 -5.67 -15.17
CA LEU A 185 16.37 -5.20 -13.80
C LEU A 185 14.94 -5.41 -13.28
N TRP A 186 13.93 -5.12 -14.10
CA TRP A 186 12.54 -5.29 -13.71
C TRP A 186 12.20 -6.74 -13.42
N ASP A 187 12.68 -7.69 -14.23
CA ASP A 187 12.44 -9.12 -14.00
C ASP A 187 13.01 -9.58 -12.66
N ALA A 188 14.17 -9.04 -12.26
CA ALA A 188 14.74 -9.30 -10.93
C ALA A 188 13.91 -8.67 -9.80
N VAL A 189 13.51 -7.40 -9.93
CA VAL A 189 12.71 -6.68 -8.91
C VAL A 189 11.33 -7.31 -8.74
N ASN A 190 10.66 -7.64 -9.85
CA ASN A 190 9.31 -8.19 -9.92
C ASN A 190 9.25 -9.69 -9.61
N ASP A 191 10.37 -10.36 -9.40
CA ASP A 191 10.38 -11.73 -8.87
C ASP A 191 10.22 -11.70 -7.35
N TRP A 192 8.97 -11.69 -6.87
CA TRP A 192 8.66 -11.68 -5.44
C TRP A 192 9.23 -12.90 -4.70
N ALA A 193 9.30 -14.06 -5.37
CA ALA A 193 9.86 -15.30 -4.83
C ALA A 193 11.39 -15.36 -4.93
N GLY A 194 12.00 -14.41 -5.65
CA GLY A 194 13.44 -14.27 -5.81
C GLY A 194 14.04 -13.19 -4.90
N TYR A 195 15.37 -13.16 -4.88
CA TYR A 195 16.17 -12.21 -4.10
C TYR A 195 17.35 -11.64 -4.88
N ALA A 196 17.37 -11.80 -6.22
CA ALA A 196 18.46 -11.36 -7.08
C ALA A 196 18.75 -9.85 -7.01
N TRP A 197 17.80 -9.05 -6.49
CA TRP A 197 17.91 -7.60 -6.33
C TRP A 197 18.06 -7.16 -4.86
N VAL A 198 18.22 -8.11 -3.94
CA VAL A 198 18.40 -7.84 -2.50
C VAL A 198 19.84 -8.18 -2.10
N MET A 199 20.64 -7.13 -1.88
CA MET A 199 22.05 -7.26 -1.49
C MET A 199 22.20 -8.15 -0.25
N ASN A 200 23.15 -9.09 -0.27
CA ASN A 200 23.46 -10.04 0.82
C ASN A 200 22.36 -11.07 1.15
N ALA A 201 21.24 -11.10 0.43
CA ALA A 201 20.23 -12.13 0.66
C ALA A 201 20.77 -13.52 0.25
N THR A 202 20.52 -14.52 1.08
CA THR A 202 20.95 -15.91 0.89
C THR A 202 19.80 -16.84 0.51
N GLY A 203 18.55 -16.36 0.56
CA GLY A 203 17.37 -17.15 0.28
C GLY A 203 16.08 -16.36 0.47
N VAL A 204 14.98 -16.89 -0.08
CA VAL A 204 13.62 -16.39 0.11
C VAL A 204 12.65 -17.55 0.36
N GLU A 205 11.68 -17.34 1.24
CA GLU A 205 10.53 -18.21 1.45
C GLU A 205 9.25 -17.37 1.33
N VAL A 206 8.35 -17.70 0.40
CA VAL A 206 7.04 -17.04 0.30
C VAL A 206 6.12 -17.61 1.37
N VAL A 207 5.62 -16.75 2.26
CA VAL A 207 4.79 -17.11 3.41
C VAL A 207 3.50 -16.31 3.37
N ALA A 208 2.43 -16.89 2.84
CA ALA A 208 1.15 -16.19 2.79
C ALA A 208 0.45 -16.19 4.16
N ASP A 209 -0.06 -15.04 4.58
CA ASP A 209 -0.86 -14.89 5.80
C ASP A 209 -2.34 -14.80 5.38
N GLN A 210 -2.94 -15.97 5.24
CA GLN A 210 -4.33 -16.13 4.79
C GLN A 210 -5.35 -15.42 5.71
N PRO A 211 -5.22 -15.47 7.05
CA PRO A 211 -6.11 -14.71 7.94
C PRO A 211 -6.15 -13.20 7.66
N ASN A 212 -5.00 -12.59 7.35
CA ASN A 212 -4.92 -11.15 7.04
C ASN A 212 -5.01 -10.83 5.54
N TYR A 213 -5.15 -11.85 4.70
CA TYR A 213 -5.10 -11.74 3.24
C TYR A 213 -3.81 -11.10 2.74
N ASP A 214 -2.66 -11.40 3.36
CA ASP A 214 -1.38 -10.82 2.98
C ASP A 214 -0.52 -11.82 2.19
N LEU A 215 0.09 -11.34 1.11
CA LEU A 215 1.18 -12.07 0.45
C LEU A 215 2.52 -11.59 1.03
N ARG A 216 3.21 -12.45 1.77
CA ARG A 216 4.49 -12.10 2.40
C ARG A 216 5.63 -12.98 1.92
N ARG A 217 6.85 -12.58 2.25
CA ARG A 217 8.06 -13.38 2.08
C ARG A 217 9.00 -13.16 3.26
N LYS A 218 9.77 -14.18 3.60
CA LYS A 218 10.97 -14.05 4.43
C LYS A 218 12.17 -13.92 3.52
N VAL A 219 12.94 -12.86 3.68
CA VAL A 219 14.22 -12.67 3.00
C VAL A 219 15.33 -12.99 4.00
N PHE A 220 16.13 -14.01 3.70
CA PHE A 220 17.16 -14.52 4.62
C PHE A 220 18.50 -13.85 4.40
N PHE A 221 19.20 -13.56 5.49
CA PHE A 221 20.57 -13.03 5.55
C PHE A 221 21.40 -13.93 6.47
N GLY A 222 21.74 -15.13 5.98
CA GLY A 222 22.27 -16.19 6.82
C GLY A 222 21.20 -16.75 7.77
N PRO A 223 21.42 -16.79 9.11
CA PRO A 223 20.44 -17.32 10.05
C PRO A 223 19.29 -16.35 10.38
N GLY A 224 19.43 -15.06 10.07
CA GLY A 224 18.38 -14.05 10.29
C GLY A 224 17.50 -13.86 9.05
N PHE A 225 16.32 -13.27 9.23
CA PHE A 225 15.44 -12.87 8.13
C PHE A 225 14.68 -11.59 8.43
N VAL A 226 14.25 -10.91 7.36
CA VAL A 226 13.22 -9.85 7.41
C VAL A 226 11.97 -10.41 6.74
N GLU A 227 10.82 -10.23 7.37
CA GLU A 227 9.54 -10.60 6.78
C GLU A 227 8.90 -9.37 6.12
N GLU A 228 8.76 -9.43 4.81
CA GLU A 228 8.22 -8.36 3.98
C GLU A 228 6.82 -8.75 3.47
N ARG A 229 5.87 -7.83 3.54
CA ARG A 229 4.57 -7.92 2.87
C ARG A 229 4.66 -7.26 1.50
N LEU A 230 4.18 -7.94 0.46
CA LEU A 230 3.92 -7.30 -0.83
C LEU A 230 2.72 -6.37 -0.66
N VAL A 231 2.88 -5.11 -1.02
CA VAL A 231 1.80 -4.12 -0.95
C VAL A 231 1.08 -4.01 -2.28
N LEU A 232 1.83 -3.77 -3.35
CA LEU A 232 1.31 -3.71 -4.71
C LEU A 232 2.44 -3.94 -5.69
N ALA A 233 2.12 -4.54 -6.83
CA ALA A 233 3.02 -4.53 -7.98
C ALA A 233 2.27 -4.18 -9.26
N THR A 234 2.60 -3.02 -9.82
CA THR A 234 2.11 -2.57 -11.13
C THR A 234 3.20 -2.78 -12.18
N PRO A 235 2.93 -2.52 -13.48
CA PRO A 235 4.03 -2.44 -14.45
C PRO A 235 5.10 -1.46 -13.96
N ASN A 236 6.34 -1.93 -13.85
CA ASN A 236 7.53 -1.16 -13.49
C ASN A 236 7.55 -0.53 -12.09
N SER A 237 6.64 -0.92 -11.18
CA SER A 237 6.66 -0.47 -9.79
C SER A 237 6.34 -1.61 -8.84
N LEU A 238 7.13 -1.76 -7.78
CA LEU A 238 6.89 -2.70 -6.70
C LEU A 238 6.94 -1.97 -5.36
N GLU A 239 5.92 -2.21 -4.54
CA GLU A 239 5.83 -1.72 -3.17
C GLU A 239 5.77 -2.87 -2.19
N TYR A 240 6.53 -2.73 -1.12
CA TYR A 240 6.59 -3.70 -0.03
C TYR A 240 6.74 -2.98 1.30
N GLU A 241 6.43 -3.68 2.39
CA GLU A 241 6.58 -3.14 3.73
C GLU A 241 6.99 -4.20 4.74
N PHE A 242 7.51 -3.78 5.87
CA PHE A 242 7.72 -4.62 7.03
C PHE A 242 7.45 -3.83 8.32
N GLY A 243 7.22 -4.57 9.40
CA GLY A 243 6.91 -4.00 10.71
C GLY A 243 8.14 -3.46 11.43
N ARG A 244 8.11 -3.57 12.75
CA ARG A 244 9.19 -3.10 13.63
C ARG A 244 10.52 -3.78 13.27
N ASP A 245 11.55 -2.96 13.11
CA ASP A 245 12.95 -3.39 12.95
C ASP A 245 13.83 -2.59 13.90
N ASP A 246 14.39 -3.26 14.91
CA ASP A 246 15.23 -2.64 15.94
C ASP A 246 16.64 -2.27 15.43
N HIS A 247 17.12 -2.92 14.36
CA HIS A 247 18.41 -2.57 13.74
C HIS A 247 18.30 -1.27 12.94
N MET A 248 17.18 -1.10 12.22
CA MET A 248 16.88 0.13 11.49
C MET A 248 16.30 1.23 12.39
N GLY A 249 15.81 0.88 13.59
CA GLY A 249 15.22 1.84 14.52
C GLY A 249 13.84 2.34 14.06
N VAL A 250 13.07 1.48 13.39
CA VAL A 250 11.75 1.82 12.84
C VAL A 250 10.65 0.94 13.45
N LEU A 251 9.43 1.47 13.50
CA LEU A 251 8.20 0.76 13.85
C LEU A 251 7.48 0.21 12.62
N HIS A 252 7.67 0.87 11.48
CA HIS A 252 7.13 0.49 10.18
C HIS A 252 8.04 1.04 9.09
N HIS A 253 8.21 0.30 8.01
CA HIS A 253 8.93 0.76 6.83
C HIS A 253 8.21 0.27 5.57
N ARG A 254 8.03 1.18 4.62
CA ARG A 254 7.51 0.92 3.27
C ARG A 254 8.55 1.33 2.24
N GLY A 255 8.91 0.38 1.38
CA GLY A 255 9.79 0.58 0.24
C GLY A 255 8.99 0.58 -1.06
N LYS A 256 9.18 1.61 -1.89
CA LYS A 256 8.68 1.66 -3.26
C LYS A 256 9.84 1.70 -4.24
N VAL A 257 9.84 0.79 -5.20
CA VAL A 257 10.84 0.71 -6.27
C VAL A 257 10.16 0.92 -7.60
N GLU A 258 10.62 1.90 -8.37
CA GLU A 258 10.13 2.20 -9.70
C GLU A 258 11.28 2.16 -10.71
N VAL A 259 11.07 1.50 -11.83
CA VAL A 259 12.06 1.42 -12.91
C VAL A 259 11.57 2.12 -14.17
N GLN A 260 12.45 2.80 -14.87
CA GLN A 260 12.12 3.54 -16.08
C GLN A 260 13.21 3.35 -17.14
N LYS A 261 12.80 3.08 -18.38
CA LYS A 261 13.73 2.98 -19.50
C LYS A 261 14.28 4.37 -19.85
N ILE A 262 15.60 4.53 -19.82
CA ILE A 262 16.30 5.71 -20.36
C ILE A 262 16.71 5.44 -21.81
N SER A 263 17.30 4.27 -22.06
CA SER A 263 17.69 3.79 -23.39
C SER A 263 17.59 2.27 -23.46
N ASP A 264 17.94 1.65 -24.59
CA ASP A 264 17.97 0.18 -24.70
C ASP A 264 18.97 -0.50 -23.75
N LYS A 265 19.95 0.25 -23.25
CA LYS A 265 21.02 -0.25 -22.36
C LYS A 265 21.08 0.49 -21.02
N LYS A 266 20.10 1.32 -20.71
CA LYS A 266 20.14 2.15 -19.51
C LYS A 266 18.78 2.30 -18.86
N THR A 267 18.74 2.10 -17.55
CA THR A 267 17.53 2.08 -16.74
C THR A 267 17.70 3.01 -15.54
N LYS A 268 16.70 3.85 -15.29
CA LYS A 268 16.60 4.64 -14.06
C LYS A 268 15.85 3.84 -13.01
N VAL A 269 16.33 3.86 -11.78
CA VAL A 269 15.67 3.30 -10.61
C VAL A 269 15.38 4.44 -9.64
N ASN A 270 14.12 4.57 -9.24
CA ASN A 270 13.72 5.42 -8.12
C ASN A 270 13.35 4.52 -6.95
N TYR A 271 13.94 4.77 -5.80
CA TYR A 271 13.58 4.11 -4.55
C TYR A 271 13.05 5.16 -3.56
N THR A 272 11.86 4.93 -3.02
CA THR A 272 11.31 5.73 -1.92
C THR A 272 11.21 4.87 -0.66
N ALA A 273 11.85 5.32 0.42
CA ALA A 273 11.71 4.76 1.76
C ALA A 273 10.79 5.67 2.58
N THR A 274 9.66 5.15 3.05
CA THR A 274 8.78 5.83 4.00
C THR A 274 8.76 5.03 5.29
N PHE A 275 8.97 5.67 6.45
CA PHE A 275 9.11 4.93 7.70
C PHE A 275 8.57 5.70 8.91
N LEU A 276 8.17 4.95 9.93
CA LEU A 276 7.86 5.50 11.25
C LEU A 276 9.03 5.20 12.19
N PRO A 277 9.71 6.22 12.75
CA PRO A 277 10.82 6.00 13.67
C PRO A 277 10.33 5.43 15.00
N GLN A 278 11.18 4.63 15.67
CA GLN A 278 10.97 4.30 17.06
C GLN A 278 11.16 5.55 17.95
N PRO A 279 10.50 5.63 19.12
CA PRO A 279 10.64 6.77 20.03
C PRO A 279 12.11 7.07 20.36
N GLY A 280 12.52 8.32 20.15
CA GLY A 280 13.88 8.79 20.42
C GLY A 280 14.96 8.29 19.46
N LYS A 281 14.59 7.67 18.33
CA LYS A 281 15.53 7.24 17.28
C LYS A 281 15.47 8.18 16.08
N ASP A 282 16.62 8.45 15.48
CA ASP A 282 16.72 9.03 14.14
C ASP A 282 17.26 7.96 13.17
N PRO A 283 16.37 7.24 12.44
CA PRO A 283 16.79 6.17 11.56
C PRO A 283 17.35 6.69 10.22
N LYS A 284 17.17 7.98 9.88
CA LYS A 284 17.52 8.54 8.57
C LYS A 284 18.98 8.28 8.16
N PRO A 285 20.00 8.54 9.01
CA PRO A 285 21.39 8.32 8.62
C PRO A 285 21.69 6.84 8.34
N GLY A 286 21.14 5.93 9.16
CA GLY A 286 21.33 4.48 9.00
C GLY A 286 20.65 3.94 7.75
N ILE A 287 19.39 4.33 7.51
CA ILE A 287 18.66 3.98 6.29
C ILE A 287 19.40 4.51 5.06
N LYS A 288 19.85 5.77 5.09
CA LYS A 288 20.59 6.37 3.97
C LYS A 288 21.87 5.59 3.66
N ALA A 289 22.70 5.30 4.67
CA ALA A 289 23.96 4.59 4.48
C ALA A 289 23.74 3.15 3.92
N ASN A 290 22.73 2.45 4.43
CA ASN A 290 22.36 1.12 3.94
C ASN A 290 21.85 1.18 2.49
N MET A 291 21.01 2.17 2.17
CA MET A 291 20.47 2.35 0.81
C MET A 291 21.56 2.77 -0.19
N ASP A 292 22.44 3.70 0.16
CA ASP A 292 23.57 4.10 -0.70
C ASP A 292 24.44 2.87 -1.05
N THR A 293 24.74 2.03 -0.05
CA THR A 293 25.51 0.79 -0.24
C THR A 293 24.77 -0.20 -1.15
N ARG A 294 23.48 -0.43 -0.89
CA ARG A 294 22.64 -1.33 -1.68
C ARG A 294 22.53 -0.87 -3.14
N LEU A 295 22.34 0.43 -3.35
CA LEU A 295 22.17 1.00 -4.68
C LEU A 295 23.48 0.94 -5.48
N GLY A 296 24.63 1.19 -4.85
CA GLY A 296 25.94 0.96 -5.48
C GLY A 296 26.13 -0.50 -5.91
N TRP A 297 25.78 -1.45 -5.03
CA TRP A 297 25.80 -2.88 -5.37
C TRP A 297 24.86 -3.23 -6.53
N ILE A 298 23.66 -2.63 -6.61
CA ILE A 298 22.74 -2.83 -7.75
C ILE A 298 23.37 -2.33 -9.05
N GLN A 299 23.98 -1.15 -9.05
CA GLN A 299 24.66 -0.60 -10.24
C GLN A 299 25.75 -1.56 -10.74
N GLU A 300 26.60 -2.07 -9.84
CA GLU A 300 27.68 -3.00 -10.18
C GLU A 300 27.16 -4.37 -10.63
N THR A 301 26.16 -4.92 -9.94
CA THR A 301 25.66 -6.29 -10.17
C THR A 301 24.92 -6.41 -11.49
N PHE A 302 24.21 -5.35 -11.90
CA PHE A 302 23.35 -5.39 -13.08
C PHE A 302 24.00 -4.79 -14.33
N ALA A 303 25.08 -4.02 -14.22
CA ALA A 303 25.78 -3.39 -15.34
C ALA A 303 26.20 -4.38 -16.44
N GLU A 304 26.11 -3.93 -17.70
CA GLU A 304 26.48 -4.67 -18.93
C GLU A 304 27.29 -3.82 -19.92
#